data_AF-A0A5J4DXF2-F1
#
_entry.id   AF-A0A5J4DXF2-F1
#
_cell.length_a   1.000
_cell.length_b   1.000
_cell.length_c   1.000
_cell.angle_alpha   90.00
_cell.angle_beta   90.00
_cell.angle_gamma   90.00
#
_symmetry.space_group_name_H-M   'P 1'
#
loop_
_entity.id
_entity.type
_entity.pdbx_description
1 polymer ?
#
loop_
_entity_poly.entity_id
_entity_poly.type
_entity_poly.pdbx_seq_one_letter_code
_entity_poly.pdbx_strand_id
1 'polypeptide(L)'
;MIGSGVMDSLTYLALIWAAVFVANVLAHKTKLTPVIWFLALGAVMVNTGLMPAASDPFISGLATLGIILIMFALGFEENTENFINSIKKSWGIAFFGAVAPFLSAYLVADYFWNDSNIALMCGLTMTATAVSLTMVSLQSVGLHKSPAATRIMTSAVLDDIAALALVAILVPVASGQGPVDIGHLVAIAGKAVAFFLLVSALGAWLFPHEVHGWMRRIPLVRSYGMQHLLAFGRHSDADGSAVGSAGWSACP
;
A
#
# COMPACT_ATOMS: atom_id res chain seq x y z
N MET A 1 -35.11 16.19 0.37
CA MET A 1 -33.71 16.57 0.61
C MET A 1 -32.72 15.39 0.50
N ILE A 2 -33.13 14.12 0.62
CA ILE A 2 -32.24 12.96 0.40
C ILE A 2 -31.97 12.70 -1.10
N GLY A 3 -32.92 13.05 -1.99
CA GLY A 3 -32.80 12.77 -3.43
C GLY A 3 -31.84 13.67 -4.22
N SER A 4 -31.60 14.91 -3.80
CA SER A 4 -30.70 15.83 -4.52
C SER A 4 -29.23 15.47 -4.30
N GLY A 5 -28.81 15.22 -3.05
CA GLY A 5 -27.42 14.88 -2.75
C GLY A 5 -26.95 13.57 -3.37
N VAL A 6 -27.83 12.56 -3.49
CA VAL A 6 -27.50 11.31 -4.18
C VAL A 6 -27.35 11.52 -5.68
N MET A 7 -28.21 12.34 -6.31
CA MET A 7 -28.10 12.66 -7.73
C MET A 7 -26.79 13.42 -8.03
N ASP A 8 -26.40 14.33 -7.15
CA ASP A 8 -25.13 15.07 -7.26
C ASP A 8 -23.93 14.13 -7.13
N SER A 9 -23.96 13.21 -6.15
CA SER A 9 -22.93 12.18 -5.95
C SER A 9 -22.74 11.28 -7.19
N LEU A 10 -23.84 10.85 -7.81
CA LEU A 10 -23.80 10.04 -9.02
C LEU A 10 -23.29 10.82 -10.23
N THR A 11 -23.63 12.11 -10.32
CA THR A 11 -23.12 12.99 -11.38
C THR A 11 -21.61 13.17 -11.28
N TYR A 12 -21.10 13.42 -10.07
CA TYR A 12 -19.66 13.48 -9.81
C TYR A 12 -18.94 12.16 -10.11
N LEU A 13 -19.54 11.03 -9.74
CA LEU A 13 -19.00 9.72 -10.09
C LEU A 13 -18.92 9.53 -11.61
N ALA A 14 -19.97 9.90 -12.34
CA ALA A 14 -19.99 9.83 -13.80
C ALA A 14 -18.90 10.72 -14.44
N LEU A 15 -18.70 11.93 -13.90
CA LEU A 15 -17.64 12.84 -14.33
C LEU A 15 -16.25 12.26 -14.06
N ILE A 16 -16.01 11.68 -12.88
CA ILE A 16 -14.76 10.98 -12.56
C ILE A 16 -14.51 9.85 -13.56
N TRP A 17 -15.52 9.03 -13.85
CA TRP A 17 -15.39 7.92 -14.80
C TRP A 17 -15.07 8.40 -16.22
N ALA A 18 -15.74 9.45 -16.67
CA ALA A 18 -15.44 10.08 -17.95
C ALA A 18 -13.98 10.61 -17.99
N ALA A 19 -13.53 11.27 -16.92
CA ALA A 19 -12.17 11.74 -16.80
C ALA A 19 -11.14 10.59 -16.79
N VAL A 20 -11.43 9.48 -16.11
CA VAL A 20 -10.59 8.26 -16.12
C VAL A 20 -10.49 7.68 -17.53
N PHE A 21 -11.57 7.65 -18.29
CA PHE A 21 -11.54 7.21 -19.69
C PHE A 21 -10.63 8.12 -20.54
N VAL A 22 -10.82 9.44 -20.45
CA VAL A 22 -9.98 10.42 -21.16
C VAL A 22 -8.51 10.29 -20.74
N ALA A 23 -8.23 10.15 -19.45
CA ALA A 23 -6.89 9.96 -18.92
C ALA A 23 -6.21 8.72 -19.49
N ASN A 24 -6.90 7.59 -19.61
CA ASN A 24 -6.34 6.37 -20.21
C ASN A 24 -6.01 6.57 -21.70
N VAL A 25 -6.88 7.26 -22.44
CA VAL A 25 -6.62 7.59 -23.86
C VAL A 25 -5.39 8.50 -23.99
N LEU A 26 -5.28 9.53 -23.12
CA LEU A 26 -4.15 10.45 -23.11
C LEU A 26 -2.86 9.75 -22.69
N ALA A 27 -2.91 8.86 -21.71
CA ALA A 27 -1.78 8.04 -21.27
C ALA A 27 -1.21 7.21 -22.43
N HIS A 28 -2.08 6.54 -23.19
CA HIS A 28 -1.66 5.76 -24.35
C HIS A 28 -1.05 6.64 -25.45
N LYS A 29 -1.59 7.84 -25.69
CA LYS A 29 -1.05 8.78 -26.68
C LYS A 29 0.31 9.37 -26.27
N THR A 30 0.47 9.67 -24.98
CA THR A 30 1.67 10.34 -24.44
C THR A 30 2.75 9.36 -23.97
N LYS A 31 2.45 8.06 -23.94
CA LYS A 31 3.33 7.00 -23.40
C LYS A 31 3.72 7.26 -21.94
N LEU A 32 2.81 7.87 -21.18
CA LEU A 32 2.94 8.12 -19.74
C LEU A 32 2.05 7.16 -18.96
N THR A 33 2.34 6.98 -17.67
CA THR A 33 1.46 6.22 -16.77
C THR A 33 0.09 6.94 -16.61
N PRO A 34 -1.05 6.21 -16.66
CA PRO A 34 -2.38 6.79 -16.49
C PRO A 34 -2.58 7.63 -15.21
N VAL A 35 -1.92 7.26 -14.12
CA VAL A 35 -1.98 7.96 -12.82
C VAL A 35 -1.67 9.45 -12.94
N ILE A 36 -0.70 9.83 -13.79
CA ILE A 36 -0.34 11.25 -14.00
C ILE A 36 -1.54 12.02 -14.57
N TRP A 37 -2.27 11.40 -15.49
CA TRP A 37 -3.46 12.01 -16.10
C TRP A 37 -4.65 12.05 -15.15
N PHE A 38 -4.80 11.06 -14.24
CA PHE A 38 -5.82 11.12 -13.20
C PHE A 38 -5.62 12.34 -12.29
N LEU A 39 -4.37 12.59 -11.86
CA LEU A 39 -4.03 13.76 -11.03
C LEU A 39 -4.25 15.07 -11.80
N ALA A 40 -3.76 15.15 -13.05
CA ALA A 40 -3.89 16.34 -13.86
C ALA A 40 -5.36 16.70 -14.16
N LEU A 41 -6.16 15.74 -14.60
CA LEU A 41 -7.59 15.97 -14.88
C LEU A 41 -8.37 16.27 -13.60
N GLY A 42 -8.09 15.58 -12.50
CA GLY A 42 -8.71 15.88 -11.21
C GLY A 42 -8.43 17.32 -10.77
N ALA A 43 -7.18 17.78 -10.86
CA ALA A 43 -6.83 19.16 -10.57
C ALA A 43 -7.53 20.15 -11.50
N VAL A 44 -7.59 19.89 -12.81
CA VAL A 44 -8.27 20.77 -13.78
C VAL A 44 -9.77 20.84 -13.51
N MET A 45 -10.44 19.71 -13.25
CA MET A 45 -11.88 19.67 -12.99
C MET A 45 -12.27 20.47 -11.75
N VAL A 46 -11.49 20.38 -10.67
CA VAL A 46 -11.75 21.18 -9.46
C VAL A 46 -11.49 22.66 -9.71
N ASN A 47 -10.36 23.03 -10.33
CA ASN A 47 -10.00 24.44 -10.56
C ASN A 47 -10.89 25.15 -11.59
N THR A 48 -11.52 24.41 -12.51
CA THR A 48 -12.46 24.97 -13.49
C THR A 48 -13.90 25.05 -12.97
N GLY A 49 -14.16 24.56 -11.75
CA GLY A 49 -15.51 24.51 -11.16
C GLY A 49 -16.38 23.38 -11.71
N LEU A 50 -15.81 22.45 -12.49
CA LEU A 50 -16.50 21.23 -12.94
C LEU A 50 -16.77 20.26 -11.78
N MET A 51 -15.92 20.31 -10.74
CA MET A 51 -16.10 19.57 -9.49
C MET A 51 -15.99 20.50 -8.28
N PRO A 52 -16.67 20.17 -7.16
CA PRO A 52 -16.51 20.90 -5.91
C PRO A 52 -15.11 20.72 -5.34
N ALA A 53 -14.62 21.76 -4.65
CA ALA A 53 -13.32 21.71 -3.97
C ALA A 53 -13.30 20.74 -2.78
N ALA A 54 -14.43 20.62 -2.07
CA ALA A 54 -14.61 19.60 -1.04
C ALA A 54 -15.06 18.29 -1.70
N SER A 55 -14.35 17.20 -1.40
CA SER A 55 -14.74 15.87 -1.87
C SER A 55 -16.07 15.46 -1.24
N ASP A 56 -16.98 14.93 -2.05
CA ASP A 56 -18.21 14.33 -1.56
C ASP A 56 -17.93 13.14 -0.61
N PRO A 57 -18.63 13.00 0.54
CA PRO A 57 -18.36 11.93 1.51
C PRO A 57 -18.52 10.52 0.94
N PHE A 58 -19.48 10.30 0.03
CA PHE A 58 -19.68 9.00 -0.61
C PHE A 58 -18.50 8.66 -1.52
N ILE A 59 -18.02 9.62 -2.31
CA ILE A 59 -16.85 9.43 -3.18
C ILE A 59 -15.58 9.21 -2.36
N SER A 60 -15.39 9.97 -1.28
CA SER A 60 -14.26 9.81 -0.37
C SER A 60 -14.24 8.43 0.30
N GLY A 61 -15.41 7.93 0.72
CA GLY A 61 -15.57 6.58 1.24
C GLY A 61 -15.21 5.51 0.21
N LEU A 62 -15.71 5.63 -1.03
CA LEU A 62 -15.37 4.71 -2.13
C LEU A 62 -13.88 4.74 -2.47
N ALA A 63 -13.25 5.92 -2.52
CA ALA A 63 -11.83 6.06 -2.77
C ALA A 63 -10.99 5.39 -1.66
N THR A 64 -11.40 5.54 -0.40
CA THR A 64 -10.75 4.90 0.75
C THR A 64 -10.87 3.38 0.69
N LEU A 65 -12.03 2.84 0.32
CA LEU A 65 -12.18 1.40 0.11
C LEU A 65 -11.33 0.93 -1.09
N GLY A 66 -11.30 1.69 -2.18
CA GLY A 66 -10.51 1.37 -3.37
C GLY A 66 -9.02 1.26 -3.07
N ILE A 67 -8.44 2.20 -2.32
CA ILE A 67 -7.02 2.16 -1.97
C ILE A 67 -6.68 0.99 -1.03
N ILE A 68 -7.57 0.66 -0.10
CA ILE A 68 -7.42 -0.52 0.78
C ILE A 68 -7.40 -1.80 -0.06
N LEU A 69 -8.35 -1.95 -1.00
CA LEU A 69 -8.44 -3.12 -1.87
C LEU A 69 -7.20 -3.25 -2.78
N ILE A 70 -6.70 -2.14 -3.32
CA ILE A 70 -5.48 -2.13 -4.14
C ILE A 70 -4.27 -2.56 -3.32
N MET A 71 -4.09 -2.01 -2.12
CA MET A 71 -2.97 -2.38 -1.24
C MET A 71 -3.03 -3.85 -0.82
N PHE A 72 -4.22 -4.35 -0.55
CA PHE A 72 -4.43 -5.75 -0.22
C PHE A 72 -4.15 -6.68 -1.40
N ALA A 73 -4.62 -6.33 -2.60
CA ALA A 73 -4.34 -7.09 -3.83
C ALA A 73 -2.84 -7.15 -4.13
N LEU A 74 -2.13 -6.02 -3.98
CA LEU A 74 -0.68 -5.96 -4.15
C LEU A 74 0.06 -6.83 -3.12
N GLY A 75 -0.42 -6.86 -1.87
CA GLY A 75 0.13 -7.74 -0.83
C GLY A 75 -0.09 -9.22 -1.14
N PHE A 76 -1.23 -9.59 -1.74
CA PHE A 76 -1.53 -10.97 -2.11
C PHE A 76 -0.79 -11.48 -3.35
N GLU A 77 -0.49 -10.60 -4.30
CA GLU A 77 0.24 -10.98 -5.51
C GLU A 77 1.75 -11.17 -5.23
N GLU A 78 2.28 -10.58 -4.17
CA GLU A 78 3.71 -10.64 -3.82
C GLU A 78 4.11 -11.99 -3.21
N ASN A 79 5.23 -12.53 -3.69
CA ASN A 79 5.80 -13.77 -3.14
C ASN A 79 6.50 -13.50 -1.80
N THR A 80 6.02 -14.15 -0.74
CA THR A 80 6.52 -13.97 0.63
C THR A 80 8.02 -14.31 0.77
N GLU A 81 8.52 -15.30 0.05
CA GLU A 81 9.94 -15.67 0.08
C GLU A 81 10.82 -14.59 -0.56
N ASN A 82 10.39 -14.04 -1.71
CA ASN A 82 11.08 -12.93 -2.37
C ASN A 82 11.06 -11.67 -1.50
N PHE A 83 9.94 -11.39 -0.83
CA PHE A 83 9.80 -10.29 0.12
C PHE A 83 10.79 -10.44 1.29
N ILE A 84 10.77 -11.58 2.00
CA ILE A 84 11.65 -11.83 3.16
C ILE A 84 13.13 -11.72 2.76
N ASN A 85 13.51 -12.30 1.61
CA ASN A 85 14.87 -12.23 1.10
C ASN A 85 15.30 -10.80 0.71
N SER A 86 14.34 -9.92 0.43
CA SER A 86 14.57 -8.53 0.04
C SER A 86 14.68 -7.58 1.23
N ILE A 87 14.17 -7.93 2.42
CA ILE A 87 14.19 -7.07 3.63
C ILE A 87 15.59 -6.54 3.92
N LYS A 88 16.59 -7.43 3.96
CA LYS A 88 17.99 -7.04 4.23
C LYS A 88 18.57 -6.13 3.16
N LYS A 89 18.12 -6.28 1.91
CA LYS A 89 18.62 -5.52 0.75
C LYS A 89 17.92 -4.17 0.62
N SER A 90 16.71 -4.04 1.15
CA SER A 90 15.89 -2.82 1.07
C SER A 90 16.10 -1.85 2.23
N TRP A 91 16.75 -2.25 3.32
CA TRP A 91 16.95 -1.38 4.48
C TRP A 91 17.68 -0.06 4.15
N GLY A 92 18.68 -0.11 3.27
CA GLY A 92 19.38 1.10 2.81
C GLY A 92 18.47 2.03 2.01
N ILE A 93 17.59 1.47 1.17
CA ILE A 93 16.62 2.25 0.39
C ILE A 93 15.65 2.97 1.33
N ALA A 94 15.14 2.26 2.34
CA ALA A 94 14.25 2.82 3.35
C ALA A 94 14.93 3.94 4.15
N PHE A 95 16.12 3.67 4.69
CA PHE A 95 16.84 4.63 5.51
C PHE A 95 17.20 5.91 4.75
N PHE A 96 17.85 5.79 3.58
CA PHE A 96 18.21 6.98 2.79
C PHE A 96 16.98 7.63 2.15
N GLY A 97 15.98 6.83 1.77
CA GLY A 97 14.69 7.28 1.24
C GLY A 97 13.86 8.06 2.24
N ALA A 98 14.05 7.87 3.55
CA ALA A 98 13.43 8.68 4.59
C ALA A 98 14.30 9.89 4.99
N VAL A 99 15.58 9.65 5.33
CA VAL A 99 16.45 10.68 5.91
C VAL A 99 16.78 11.79 4.91
N ALA A 100 17.07 11.45 3.66
CA ALA A 100 17.46 12.46 2.66
C ALA A 100 16.33 13.45 2.34
N PRO A 101 15.08 13.03 2.01
CA PRO A 101 13.99 13.98 1.79
C PRO A 101 13.53 14.68 3.06
N PHE A 102 13.60 14.03 4.22
CA PHE A 102 13.32 14.70 5.50
C PHE A 102 14.26 15.88 5.72
N LEU A 103 15.57 15.65 5.63
CA LEU A 103 16.57 16.68 5.88
C LEU A 103 16.53 17.78 4.82
N SER A 104 16.34 17.44 3.55
CA SER A 104 16.25 18.45 2.50
C SER A 104 15.05 19.36 2.69
N ALA A 105 13.88 18.80 3.02
CA ALA A 105 12.68 19.58 3.27
C ALA A 105 12.77 20.40 4.56
N TYR A 106 13.36 19.84 5.62
CA TYR A 106 13.62 20.54 6.88
C TYR A 106 14.52 21.75 6.64
N LEU A 107 15.69 21.56 6.01
CA LEU A 107 16.67 22.63 5.80
C LEU A 107 16.12 23.75 4.90
N VAL A 108 15.38 23.38 3.85
CA VAL A 108 14.74 24.38 2.97
C VAL A 108 13.68 25.16 3.75
N ALA A 109 12.81 24.49 4.51
CA ALA A 109 11.77 25.16 5.27
C ALA A 109 12.34 26.04 6.39
N ASP A 110 13.36 25.56 7.10
CA ASP A 110 14.06 26.33 8.14
C ASP A 110 14.72 27.57 7.55
N TYR A 111 15.34 27.47 6.37
CA TYR A 111 15.94 28.61 5.69
C TYR A 111 14.92 29.70 5.32
N PHE A 112 13.74 29.32 4.81
CA PHE A 112 12.73 30.30 4.35
C PHE A 112 11.85 30.85 5.46
N TRP A 113 11.45 30.02 6.42
CA TRP A 113 10.50 30.40 7.46
C TRP A 113 11.14 30.66 8.81
N ASN A 114 12.37 30.17 9.05
CA ASN A 114 13.09 30.30 10.33
C ASN A 114 12.24 29.86 11.53
N ASP A 115 11.41 28.84 11.32
CA ASP A 115 10.53 28.24 12.30
C ASP A 115 10.77 26.72 12.28
N SER A 116 11.40 26.22 13.35
CA SER A 116 11.77 24.82 13.46
C SER A 116 10.55 23.88 13.51
N ASN A 117 9.39 24.34 13.98
CA ASN A 117 8.17 23.52 14.01
C ASN A 117 7.63 23.35 12.58
N ILE A 118 7.57 24.43 11.80
CA ILE A 118 7.20 24.36 10.38
C ILE A 118 8.18 23.47 9.63
N ALA A 119 9.49 23.63 9.87
CA ALA A 119 10.52 22.81 9.23
C ALA A 119 10.39 21.32 9.58
N LEU A 120 10.12 20.98 10.84
CA LEU A 120 9.85 19.61 11.28
C LEU A 120 8.61 19.03 10.60
N MET A 121 7.54 19.80 10.47
CA MET A 121 6.31 19.38 9.77
C MET A 121 6.55 19.16 8.28
N CYS A 122 7.31 20.03 7.62
CA CYS A 122 7.71 19.85 6.23
C CYS A 122 8.55 18.58 6.03
N GLY A 123 9.55 18.36 6.88
CA GLY A 123 10.38 17.15 6.88
C GLY A 123 9.55 15.88 7.06
N LEU A 124 8.67 15.85 8.07
CA LEU A 124 7.76 14.73 8.31
C LEU A 124 6.85 14.44 7.12
N THR A 125 6.27 15.49 6.52
CA THR A 125 5.39 15.34 5.36
C THR A 125 6.12 14.74 4.16
N MET A 126 7.37 15.12 3.93
CA MET A 126 8.20 14.57 2.85
C MET A 126 8.66 13.13 3.07
N THR A 127 8.51 12.59 4.29
CA THR A 127 8.82 11.19 4.59
C THR A 127 7.66 10.24 4.22
N ALA A 128 6.44 10.76 4.11
CA ALA A 128 5.27 9.96 3.78
C ALA A 128 5.33 9.44 2.33
N THR A 129 5.33 8.12 2.15
CA THR A 129 5.50 7.48 0.83
C THR A 129 4.19 6.89 0.32
N ALA A 130 3.85 7.12 -0.96
CA ALA A 130 2.63 6.63 -1.60
C ALA A 130 2.88 5.39 -2.49
N VAL A 131 3.11 4.25 -1.84
CA VAL A 131 3.56 2.97 -2.45
C VAL A 131 2.57 2.44 -3.49
N SER A 132 1.27 2.54 -3.22
CA SER A 132 0.21 2.04 -4.11
C SER A 132 0.28 2.69 -5.49
N LEU A 133 0.57 3.99 -5.56
CA LEU A 133 0.66 4.71 -6.82
C LEU A 133 1.88 4.24 -7.62
N THR A 134 3.02 4.05 -6.96
CA THR A 134 4.23 3.52 -7.58
C THR A 134 4.00 2.11 -8.13
N MET A 135 3.33 1.23 -7.37
CA MET A 135 3.04 -0.12 -7.85
C MET A 135 2.04 -0.17 -8.99
N VAL A 136 0.96 0.61 -8.91
CA VAL A 136 0.00 0.74 -10.03
C VAL A 136 0.71 1.27 -11.28
N SER A 137 1.65 2.21 -11.12
CA SER A 137 2.48 2.70 -12.22
C SER A 137 3.37 1.61 -12.80
N LEU A 138 4.11 0.86 -11.98
CA LEU A 138 4.94 -0.25 -12.44
C LEU A 138 4.10 -1.38 -13.07
N GLN A 139 2.90 -1.62 -12.56
CA GLN A 139 1.98 -2.59 -13.12
C GLN A 139 1.51 -2.18 -14.52
N SER A 140 1.21 -0.88 -14.73
CA SER A 140 0.78 -0.36 -16.03
C SER A 140 1.80 -0.55 -17.15
N VAL A 141 3.08 -0.71 -16.80
CA VAL A 141 4.20 -0.96 -17.75
C VAL A 141 4.76 -2.38 -17.65
N GLY A 142 4.12 -3.27 -16.89
CA GLY A 142 4.52 -4.68 -16.75
C GLY A 142 5.75 -4.94 -15.88
N LEU A 143 6.22 -3.96 -15.10
CA LEU A 143 7.45 -4.07 -14.27
C LEU A 143 7.20 -4.42 -12.79
N HIS A 144 5.95 -4.56 -12.38
CA HIS A 144 5.54 -4.84 -10.98
C HIS A 144 6.12 -6.13 -10.37
N LYS A 145 6.53 -7.11 -11.19
CA LYS A 145 7.17 -8.37 -10.73
C LYS A 145 8.70 -8.35 -10.78
N SER A 146 9.28 -7.19 -11.13
CA SER A 146 10.74 -7.07 -11.22
C SER A 146 11.40 -7.11 -9.84
N PRO A 147 12.66 -7.56 -9.73
CA PRO A 147 13.40 -7.47 -8.47
C PRO A 147 13.52 -6.04 -7.93
N ALA A 148 13.44 -5.03 -8.81
CA ALA A 148 13.41 -3.63 -8.40
C ALA A 148 12.07 -3.29 -7.73
N ALA A 149 10.94 -3.73 -8.31
CA ALA A 149 9.60 -3.57 -7.74
C ALA A 149 9.46 -4.24 -6.37
N THR A 150 9.91 -5.49 -6.24
CA THR A 150 9.90 -6.19 -4.93
C THR A 150 10.73 -5.43 -3.90
N ARG A 151 11.90 -4.88 -4.27
CA ARG A 151 12.72 -4.09 -3.34
C ARG A 151 12.06 -2.76 -2.95
N ILE A 152 11.40 -2.08 -3.88
CA ILE A 152 10.61 -0.87 -3.63
C ILE A 152 9.48 -1.20 -2.66
N MET A 153 8.70 -2.26 -2.92
CA MET A 153 7.63 -2.74 -2.04
C MET A 153 8.12 -3.10 -0.65
N THR A 154 9.24 -3.81 -0.57
CA THR A 154 9.81 -4.22 0.71
C THR A 154 10.33 -3.02 1.49
N SER A 155 10.95 -2.04 0.81
CA SER A 155 11.40 -0.78 1.41
C SER A 155 10.21 0.00 1.97
N ALA A 156 9.17 0.15 1.16
CA ALA A 156 7.93 0.81 1.50
C ALA A 156 7.29 0.31 2.80
N VAL A 157 7.22 -1.01 2.99
CA VAL A 157 6.68 -1.59 4.24
C VAL A 157 7.56 -1.25 5.45
N LEU A 158 8.89 -1.23 5.28
CA LEU A 158 9.80 -0.81 6.35
C LEU A 158 9.64 0.68 6.66
N ASP A 159 9.46 1.50 5.63
CA ASP A 159 9.24 2.94 5.73
C ASP A 159 7.91 3.26 6.43
N ASP A 160 6.83 2.53 6.17
CA ASP A 160 5.54 2.74 6.86
C ASP A 160 5.66 2.55 8.38
N ILE A 161 6.44 1.54 8.82
CA ILE A 161 6.71 1.30 10.24
C ILE A 161 7.57 2.44 10.82
N ALA A 162 8.62 2.83 10.10
CA ALA A 162 9.53 3.89 10.53
C ALA A 162 8.83 5.26 10.58
N ALA A 163 7.99 5.57 9.60
CA ALA A 163 7.22 6.81 9.51
C ALA A 163 6.22 6.92 10.66
N LEU A 164 5.51 5.84 11.02
CA LEU A 164 4.63 5.84 12.20
C LEU A 164 5.40 6.15 13.48
N ALA A 165 6.60 5.56 13.64
CA ALA A 165 7.47 5.89 14.76
C ALA A 165 7.87 7.36 14.70
N LEU A 166 8.40 7.87 13.59
CA LEU A 166 8.84 9.26 13.45
C LEU A 166 7.71 10.27 13.73
N VAL A 167 6.52 10.06 13.18
CA VAL A 167 5.34 10.90 13.41
C VAL A 167 4.98 10.95 14.89
N ALA A 168 4.98 9.81 15.57
CA ALA A 168 4.70 9.70 16.98
C ALA A 168 5.66 10.51 17.88
N ILE A 169 6.93 10.65 17.47
CA ILE A 169 7.93 11.43 18.21
C ILE A 169 7.83 12.91 17.85
N LEU A 170 7.78 13.22 16.56
CA LEU A 170 8.03 14.56 16.05
C LEU A 170 6.77 15.45 16.06
N VAL A 171 5.57 14.88 15.97
CA VAL A 171 4.33 15.67 16.05
C VAL A 171 4.15 16.35 17.43
N PRO A 172 4.30 15.65 18.57
CA PRO A 172 4.23 16.30 19.89
C PRO A 172 5.29 17.39 20.08
N VAL A 173 6.52 17.17 19.58
CA VAL A 173 7.62 18.15 19.61
C VAL A 173 7.23 19.40 18.83
N ALA A 174 6.80 19.24 17.58
CA ALA A 174 6.44 20.36 16.72
C ALA A 174 5.17 21.11 17.18
N SER A 175 4.31 20.43 17.95
CA SER A 175 3.08 21.01 18.49
C SER A 175 3.30 21.74 19.83
N GLY A 176 4.54 21.85 20.31
CA GLY A 176 4.87 22.59 21.52
C GLY A 176 4.40 21.92 22.81
N GLN A 177 4.13 20.61 22.81
CA GLN A 177 3.66 19.87 24.00
C GLN A 177 4.77 19.58 25.04
N GLY A 178 5.89 20.31 24.99
CA GLY A 178 7.04 20.15 25.90
C GLY A 178 8.02 19.06 25.47
N PRO A 179 9.13 18.87 26.21
CA PRO A 179 10.11 17.84 25.92
C PRO A 179 9.44 16.46 25.98
N VAL A 180 9.68 15.65 24.95
CA VAL A 180 9.14 14.28 24.87
C VAL A 180 9.68 13.50 26.06
N ASP A 181 8.80 13.17 27.00
CA ASP A 181 9.14 12.22 28.05
C ASP A 181 9.54 10.89 27.39
N ILE A 182 10.68 10.34 27.79
CA ILE A 182 11.17 9.05 27.29
C ILE A 182 10.11 7.97 27.56
N GLY A 183 9.35 8.08 28.65
CA GLY A 183 8.21 7.21 28.94
C GLY A 183 7.12 7.27 27.86
N HIS A 184 6.77 8.47 27.41
CA HIS A 184 5.79 8.67 26.34
C HIS A 184 6.28 8.12 24.99
N LEU A 185 7.56 8.35 24.68
CA LEU A 185 8.21 7.82 23.49
C LEU A 185 8.19 6.28 23.46
N VAL A 186 8.61 5.65 24.55
CA VAL A 186 8.59 4.19 24.71
C VAL A 186 7.17 3.65 24.63
N ALA A 187 6.19 4.36 25.21
CA ALA A 187 4.79 3.95 25.14
C ALA A 187 4.23 3.96 23.71
N ILE A 188 4.54 4.99 22.89
CA ILE A 188 4.06 5.01 21.51
C ILE A 188 4.77 3.97 20.65
N ALA A 189 6.10 3.84 20.78
CA ALA A 189 6.86 2.79 20.10
C ALA A 189 6.34 1.40 20.49
N GLY A 190 6.04 1.18 21.77
CA GLY A 190 5.44 -0.05 22.28
C GLY A 190 4.06 -0.33 21.69
N LYS A 191 3.19 0.67 21.56
CA LYS A 191 1.88 0.53 20.89
C LYS A 191 2.03 0.16 19.42
N ALA A 192 2.97 0.76 18.70
CA ALA A 192 3.24 0.45 17.29
C ALA A 192 3.74 -0.99 17.11
N VAL A 193 4.71 -1.42 17.94
CA VAL A 193 5.21 -2.80 17.94
C VAL A 193 4.11 -3.78 18.31
N ALA A 194 3.33 -3.49 19.36
CA ALA A 194 2.22 -4.34 19.79
C ALA A 194 1.14 -4.48 18.70
N PHE A 195 0.79 -3.39 18.02
CA PHE A 195 -0.12 -3.41 16.88
C PHE A 195 0.41 -4.32 15.77
N PHE A 196 1.68 -4.19 15.39
CA PHE A 196 2.27 -5.02 14.35
C PHE A 196 2.35 -6.51 14.73
N LEU A 197 2.70 -6.81 15.98
CA LEU A 197 2.69 -8.19 16.51
C LEU A 197 1.28 -8.78 16.50
N LEU A 198 0.28 -8.00 16.91
CA LEU A 198 -1.12 -8.42 16.92
C LEU A 198 -1.62 -8.70 15.50
N VAL A 199 -1.38 -7.79 14.56
CA VAL A 199 -1.76 -7.98 13.14
C VAL A 199 -1.03 -9.17 12.53
N SER A 200 0.27 -9.33 12.81
CA SER A 200 1.05 -10.49 12.33
C SER A 200 0.53 -11.81 12.91
N ALA A 201 0.16 -11.83 14.20
CA ALA A 201 -0.44 -12.99 14.84
C ALA A 201 -1.81 -13.33 14.27
N LEU A 202 -2.67 -12.32 14.04
CA LEU A 202 -3.95 -12.49 13.36
C LEU A 202 -3.76 -13.01 11.93
N GLY A 203 -2.78 -12.49 11.20
CA GLY A 203 -2.45 -12.95 9.85
C GLY A 203 -2.01 -14.41 9.82
N ALA A 204 -1.11 -14.79 10.74
CA ALA A 204 -0.68 -16.18 10.89
C ALA A 204 -1.82 -17.12 11.32
N TRP A 205 -2.79 -16.62 12.10
CA TRP A 205 -3.97 -17.35 12.53
C TRP A 205 -5.01 -17.50 11.41
N LEU A 206 -5.23 -16.45 10.61
CA LEU A 206 -6.23 -16.40 9.55
C LEU A 206 -5.75 -17.12 8.27
N PHE A 207 -4.45 -17.01 7.95
CA PHE A 207 -3.81 -17.60 6.78
C PHE A 207 -2.67 -18.54 7.19
N PRO A 208 -2.99 -19.74 7.71
CA PRO A 208 -2.00 -20.77 8.01
C PRO A 208 -1.44 -21.33 6.69
N HIS A 209 -0.48 -20.61 6.11
CA HIS A 209 0.27 -21.10 4.95
C HIS A 209 1.29 -22.15 5.42
N GLU A 210 1.57 -23.15 4.59
CA GLU A 210 2.58 -24.17 4.91
C GLU A 210 3.97 -23.53 4.94
N VAL A 211 4.38 -23.10 6.13
CA VAL A 211 5.64 -22.38 6.33
C VAL A 211 6.82 -23.34 6.16
N HIS A 212 7.51 -23.28 5.02
CA HIS A 212 8.84 -23.87 4.84
C HIS A 212 9.88 -22.87 5.38
N GLY A 213 10.50 -23.16 6.54
CA GLY A 213 11.63 -22.37 7.07
C GLY A 213 11.58 -22.03 8.57
N TRP A 214 12.45 -21.09 8.97
CA TRP A 214 12.83 -20.74 10.37
C TRP A 214 11.66 -20.42 11.33
N MET A 215 10.48 -20.10 10.79
CA MET A 215 9.23 -19.86 11.53
C MET A 215 8.69 -21.12 12.26
N ARG A 216 9.25 -22.30 12.01
CA ARG A 216 8.91 -23.56 12.72
C ARG A 216 9.21 -23.56 14.22
N ARG A 217 9.96 -22.55 14.71
CA ARG A 217 10.31 -22.41 16.14
C ARG A 217 9.25 -21.73 16.99
N ILE A 218 8.18 -21.19 16.40
CA ILE A 218 7.08 -20.56 17.16
C ILE A 218 5.95 -21.59 17.31
N PRO A 219 5.78 -22.21 18.50
CA PRO A 219 4.81 -23.29 18.71
C PRO A 219 3.34 -22.87 18.49
N LEU A 220 3.06 -21.57 18.53
CA LEU A 220 1.72 -20.98 18.41
C LEU A 220 1.13 -21.04 17.00
N VAL A 221 1.95 -21.23 15.96
CA VAL A 221 1.50 -21.26 14.55
C VAL A 221 0.96 -22.65 14.14
N ARG A 222 1.15 -23.68 14.97
CA ARG A 222 0.88 -25.08 14.59
C ARG A 222 -0.54 -25.58 14.88
N SER A 223 -1.33 -24.93 15.74
CA SER A 223 -2.58 -25.54 16.26
C SER A 223 -3.89 -24.99 15.70
N TYR A 224 -3.90 -23.92 14.90
CA TYR A 224 -5.13 -23.29 14.41
C TYR A 224 -5.19 -23.20 12.89
N GLY A 225 -4.74 -24.26 12.21
CA GLY A 225 -4.83 -24.37 10.76
C GLY A 225 -6.26 -24.64 10.30
N MET A 226 -7.01 -23.64 9.84
CA MET A 226 -8.27 -23.81 9.09
C MET A 226 -8.08 -24.45 7.70
N GLN A 227 -7.12 -25.37 7.57
CA GLN A 227 -6.88 -26.16 6.36
C GLN A 227 -8.13 -26.97 5.95
N HIS A 228 -9.02 -27.27 6.91
CA HIS A 228 -10.23 -28.04 6.66
C HIS A 228 -11.38 -27.23 6.02
N LEU A 229 -11.32 -25.89 6.07
CA LEU A 229 -12.40 -25.01 5.57
C LEU A 229 -12.18 -24.60 4.11
N LEU A 230 -10.92 -24.58 3.65
CA LEU A 230 -10.54 -24.32 2.25
C LEU A 230 -10.43 -25.58 1.39
N ALA A 231 -10.41 -26.77 2.00
CA ALA A 231 -10.40 -28.05 1.28
C ALA A 231 -11.75 -28.40 0.61
N PHE A 232 -12.83 -27.67 0.90
CA PHE A 232 -14.16 -27.95 0.35
C PHE A 232 -14.32 -27.59 -1.14
N GLY A 233 -13.36 -26.87 -1.73
CA GLY A 233 -13.39 -26.51 -3.15
C GLY A 233 -12.66 -27.48 -4.09
N ARG A 234 -11.96 -28.49 -3.58
CA ARG A 234 -11.06 -29.34 -4.39
C ARG A 234 -11.62 -30.71 -4.76
N HIS A 235 -12.88 -30.99 -4.44
CA HIS A 235 -13.50 -32.29 -4.69
C HIS A 235 -14.30 -32.40 -6.00
N SER A 236 -14.23 -31.41 -6.90
CA SER A 236 -14.98 -31.43 -8.16
C SER A 236 -14.14 -31.69 -9.43
N ASP A 237 -12.80 -31.77 -9.31
CA ASP A 237 -11.89 -31.90 -10.48
C ASP A 237 -11.20 -33.27 -10.59
N ALA A 238 -11.59 -34.27 -9.79
CA ALA A 238 -10.92 -35.57 -9.74
C ALA A 238 -11.67 -36.73 -10.43
N ASP A 239 -12.74 -36.47 -11.20
CA ASP A 239 -13.53 -37.53 -11.85
C ASP A 239 -13.64 -37.38 -13.38
N GLY A 240 -12.63 -36.76 -14.01
CA GLY A 240 -12.63 -36.49 -15.46
C GLY A 240 -11.45 -37.03 -16.28
N SER A 241 -10.39 -37.58 -15.67
CA SER A 241 -9.15 -37.93 -16.40
C SER A 241 -8.73 -39.39 -16.26
N ALA A 242 -9.70 -40.31 -16.35
CA ALA A 242 -9.45 -41.76 -16.34
C ALA A 242 -10.16 -42.49 -17.47
N VAL A 243 -10.07 -42.02 -18.72
CA VAL A 243 -10.31 -42.85 -19.91
C VAL A 243 -9.38 -42.40 -21.04
N GLY A 244 -8.46 -43.28 -21.46
CA GLY A 244 -7.89 -43.20 -22.82
C GLY A 244 -6.38 -43.18 -22.98
N SER A 245 -5.60 -43.99 -22.25
CA SER A 245 -4.24 -44.36 -22.66
C SER A 245 -4.19 -45.84 -23.09
N ALA A 246 -4.54 -46.08 -24.36
CA ALA A 246 -4.14 -47.25 -25.14
C ALA A 246 -3.74 -46.67 -26.50
N GLY A 247 -2.50 -46.73 -26.98
CA GLY A 247 -1.53 -47.81 -26.88
C GLY A 247 -1.26 -48.30 -28.30
N TRP A 248 -0.64 -47.47 -29.15
CA TRP A 248 -0.26 -47.84 -30.52
C TRP A 248 1.20 -47.42 -30.78
N SER A 249 2.11 -48.33 -30.48
CA SER A 249 3.44 -48.43 -31.05
C SER A 249 3.34 -49.07 -32.45
N ALA A 250 4.06 -48.52 -33.43
CA ALA A 250 4.05 -48.99 -34.80
C ALA A 250 4.92 -50.25 -35.02
N CYS A 251 4.35 -51.21 -35.76
CA CYS A 251 4.89 -52.16 -36.77
C CYS A 251 6.14 -53.03 -36.47
N PRO A 252 6.25 -54.18 -37.17
CA PRO A 252 5.34 -55.32 -37.30
C PRO A 252 5.61 -56.41 -36.24
#